data_AF-A0A9P0JG37-F1
#
_entry.id   AF-A0A9P0JG37-F1
#
_cell.length_a   1.000
_cell.length_b   1.000
_cell.length_c   1.000
_cell.angle_alpha   90.00
_cell.angle_beta   90.00
_cell.angle_gamma   90.00
#
_symmetry.space_group_name_H-M   'P 1'
#
loop_
_entity.id
_entity.type
_entity.pdbx_description
1 polymer ?
#
loop_
_entity_poly.entity_id
_entity_poly.type
_entity_poly.pdbx_seq_one_letter_code
_entity_poly.pdbx_strand_id
1 'polypeptide(L)'
;MLSGLALLDISKTLMYDYYYNVMKRHYGEKISLMYTDTGELILYFISNLISTNKLMFIDSFEYFIETDDFYEDMANNPILLDHMDTSNLPRDHPCFIAERKKIPGLFSDETNDDIMTEFCALRSKSYSYKINGIDSTKEEIRAKGIRGHVVRNHMTFEDHRRCLFEGMNSVVNRRPNISIRSFNHQLTTIRTNKITYNNYDDKRVVLEDKVHTLAHGHL
;
A
#
# COMPACT_ATOMS: atom_id res chain seq x y z
N MET A 1 16.47 21.97 8.83
CA MET A 1 16.01 21.26 7.61
C MET A 1 16.82 19.98 7.31
N LEU A 2 18.03 19.81 7.87
CA LEU A 2 18.86 18.59 7.67
C LEU A 2 18.36 17.36 8.45
N SER A 3 17.77 17.55 9.64
CA SER A 3 17.36 16.45 10.52
C SER A 3 16.25 15.57 9.93
N GLY A 4 15.33 16.17 9.15
CA GLY A 4 14.24 15.42 8.52
C GLY A 4 14.68 14.60 7.31
N LEU A 5 15.71 15.04 6.59
CA LEU A 5 16.29 14.29 5.47
C LEU A 5 17.03 13.05 5.98
N ALA A 6 17.89 13.22 6.99
CA ALA A 6 18.65 12.12 7.58
C ALA A 6 17.71 11.04 8.15
N LEU A 7 16.63 11.44 8.82
CA LEU A 7 15.66 10.49 9.38
C LEU A 7 14.94 9.70 8.28
N LEU A 8 14.57 10.35 7.18
CA LEU A 8 13.98 9.68 6.02
C LEU A 8 14.95 8.67 5.37
N ASP A 9 16.22 9.04 5.22
CA ASP A 9 17.24 8.16 4.63
C ASP A 9 17.51 6.94 5.53
N ILE A 10 17.53 7.13 6.86
CA ILE A 10 17.61 6.02 7.82
C ILE A 10 16.40 5.10 7.67
N SER A 11 15.18 5.64 7.62
CA SER A 11 13.96 4.83 7.45
C SER A 11 13.97 4.03 6.14
N LYS A 12 14.41 4.63 5.03
CA LYS A 12 14.57 3.91 3.75
C LYS A 12 15.62 2.82 3.85
N THR A 13 16.74 3.10 4.51
CA THR A 13 17.82 2.12 4.69
C THR A 13 17.31 0.90 5.45
N LEU A 14 16.59 1.10 6.56
CA LEU A 14 15.99 0.00 7.33
C LEU A 14 14.98 -0.80 6.51
N MET A 15 14.14 -0.11 5.74
CA MET A 15 13.16 -0.73 4.85
C MET A 15 13.82 -1.60 3.76
N TYR A 16 14.84 -1.08 3.06
CA TYR A 16 15.55 -1.84 2.04
C TYR A 16 16.44 -2.93 2.62
N ASP A 17 17.03 -2.72 3.79
CA ASP A 17 17.82 -3.73 4.50
C ASP A 17 16.94 -4.94 4.85
N TYR A 18 15.75 -4.71 5.41
CA TYR A 18 14.80 -5.79 5.67
C TYR A 18 14.37 -6.51 4.39
N TYR A 19 14.06 -5.76 3.32
CA TYR A 19 13.70 -6.39 2.05
C TYR A 19 14.83 -7.25 1.47
N TYR A 20 16.02 -6.68 1.25
CA TYR A 20 17.09 -7.37 0.53
C TYR A 20 17.85 -8.39 1.38
N ASN A 21 18.08 -8.11 2.66
CA ASN A 21 18.91 -8.95 3.53
C ASN A 21 18.12 -9.97 4.34
N VAL A 22 16.80 -9.79 4.50
CA VAL A 22 15.95 -10.71 5.26
C VAL A 22 14.92 -11.39 4.35
N MET A 23 13.98 -10.63 3.80
CA MET A 23 12.85 -11.19 3.02
C MET A 23 13.30 -11.84 1.71
N LYS A 24 14.11 -11.14 0.89
CA LYS A 24 14.60 -11.64 -0.40
C LYS A 24 15.55 -12.83 -0.24
N ARG A 25 16.30 -12.91 0.87
CA ARG A 25 17.13 -14.08 1.17
C ARG A 25 16.31 -15.31 1.56
N HIS A 26 15.20 -15.11 2.27
CA HIS A 26 14.33 -16.20 2.70
C HIS A 26 13.47 -16.73 1.55
N TYR A 27 12.79 -15.84 0.82
CA TYR A 27 11.85 -16.22 -0.24
C TYR A 27 12.49 -16.36 -1.64
N GLY A 28 13.65 -15.73 -1.88
CA GLY A 28 14.32 -15.79 -3.18
C GLY A 28 13.46 -15.20 -4.30
N GLU A 29 13.21 -15.99 -5.34
CA GLU A 29 12.36 -15.59 -6.48
C GLU A 29 10.86 -15.52 -6.13
N LYS A 30 10.44 -16.12 -5.00
CA LYS A 30 9.04 -16.13 -4.54
C LYS A 30 8.56 -14.80 -3.96
N ILE A 31 9.43 -13.80 -3.85
CA ILE A 31 9.06 -12.46 -3.39
C ILE A 31 9.35 -11.40 -4.45
N SER A 32 8.35 -10.57 -4.69
CA SER A 32 8.40 -9.42 -5.59
C SER A 32 7.87 -8.17 -4.88
N LEU A 33 8.59 -7.06 -5.02
CA LEU A 33 8.20 -5.76 -4.48
C LEU A 33 7.22 -5.09 -5.45
N MET A 34 5.94 -5.05 -5.09
CA MET A 34 4.88 -4.63 -6.01
C MET A 34 4.73 -3.11 -6.03
N TYR A 35 4.77 -2.47 -4.88
CA TYR A 35 4.56 -1.03 -4.79
C TYR A 35 5.40 -0.43 -3.68
N THR A 36 6.00 0.70 -4.01
CA THR A 36 6.67 1.56 -3.04
C THR A 36 6.40 3.03 -3.35
N ASP A 37 6.33 3.84 -2.30
CA ASP A 37 6.13 5.28 -2.43
C ASP A 37 7.29 5.99 -3.17
N THR A 38 8.43 5.31 -3.38
CA THR A 38 9.65 5.90 -3.98
C THR A 38 10.45 5.02 -4.96
N GLY A 39 10.05 3.77 -5.25
CA GLY A 39 10.84 2.74 -5.96
C GLY A 39 10.12 2.06 -7.13
N GLU A 40 9.91 0.74 -7.14
CA GLU A 40 9.09 0.04 -8.17
C GLU A 40 7.58 0.21 -7.88
N LEU A 41 6.76 0.20 -8.93
CA LEU A 41 5.30 0.38 -8.81
C LEU A 41 4.61 -0.38 -9.94
N ILE A 42 3.95 -1.46 -9.54
CA ILE A 42 3.00 -2.22 -10.33
C ILE A 42 1.63 -1.56 -10.15
N LEU A 43 1.08 -1.07 -11.25
CA LEU A 43 -0.17 -0.32 -11.29
C LEU A 43 -1.40 -1.24 -11.16
N TYR A 44 -1.27 -2.52 -11.50
CA TYR A 44 -2.36 -3.47 -11.36
C TYR A 44 -1.84 -4.88 -11.12
N PHE A 45 -2.44 -5.55 -10.14
CA PHE A 45 -2.15 -6.95 -9.86
C PHE A 45 -3.43 -7.66 -9.44
N ILE A 46 -3.61 -8.86 -9.97
CA ILE A 46 -4.66 -9.79 -9.52
C ILE A 46 -3.90 -11.00 -8.97
N SER A 47 -4.00 -11.27 -7.66
CA SER A 47 -3.67 -12.59 -7.17
C SER A 47 -4.82 -13.50 -7.61
N ASN A 48 -4.53 -14.37 -8.58
CA ASN A 48 -5.40 -15.53 -8.76
C ASN A 48 -5.39 -16.26 -7.43
N LEU A 49 -6.60 -16.58 -6.95
CA LEU A 49 -7.02 -17.16 -5.67
C LEU A 49 -6.38 -18.53 -5.36
N ILE A 50 -5.08 -18.66 -5.60
CA ILE A 50 -4.27 -19.81 -5.28
C ILE A 50 -3.87 -19.61 -3.82
N SER A 51 -4.19 -20.60 -2.98
CA SER A 51 -3.92 -20.63 -1.54
C SER A 51 -2.46 -20.36 -1.15
N THR A 52 -1.55 -20.28 -2.13
CA THR A 52 -0.10 -20.18 -1.97
C THR A 52 0.46 -18.77 -2.27
N ASN A 53 -0.40 -17.79 -2.58
CA ASN A 53 0.04 -16.44 -2.99
C ASN A 53 -0.57 -15.38 -2.05
N LYS A 54 0.26 -14.77 -1.19
CA LYS A 54 -0.14 -13.71 -0.25
C LYS A 54 0.42 -12.38 -0.72
N LEU A 55 -0.47 -11.41 -0.98
CA LEU A 55 -0.12 -10.01 -1.15
C LEU A 55 -0.26 -9.34 0.21
N MET A 56 0.84 -8.81 0.75
CA MET A 56 0.89 -8.23 2.08
C MET A 56 1.31 -6.76 2.02
N PHE A 57 0.62 -5.92 2.80
CA PHE A 57 0.96 -4.52 2.98
C PHE A 57 1.71 -4.36 4.30
N ILE A 58 3.02 -4.15 4.20
CA ILE A 58 3.90 -3.95 5.34
C ILE A 58 4.32 -2.48 5.32
N ASP A 59 3.69 -1.70 6.20
CA ASP A 59 4.02 -0.30 6.51
C ASP A 59 3.86 0.69 5.32
N SER A 60 4.77 0.72 4.34
CA SER A 60 4.63 1.53 3.13
C SER A 60 4.96 0.79 1.83
N PHE A 61 5.23 -0.51 1.97
CA PHE A 61 5.62 -1.40 0.89
C PHE A 61 4.59 -2.51 0.73
N GLU A 62 4.27 -2.80 -0.52
CA GLU A 62 3.44 -3.94 -0.87
C GLU A 62 4.31 -5.02 -1.46
N TYR A 63 4.19 -6.21 -0.88
CA TYR A 63 4.95 -7.37 -1.26
C TYR A 63 4.02 -8.44 -1.80
N PHE A 64 4.34 -8.93 -2.98
CA PHE A 64 3.81 -10.20 -3.44
C PHE A 64 4.74 -11.30 -2.97
N ILE A 65 4.22 -12.24 -2.18
CA ILE A 65 4.95 -13.36 -1.62
C ILE A 65 4.20 -14.64 -1.99
N GLU A 66 4.88 -15.57 -2.67
CA GLU A 66 4.38 -16.92 -2.89
C GLU A 66 4.72 -17.77 -1.65
N THR A 67 3.78 -17.84 -0.71
CA THR A 67 3.84 -18.68 0.49
C THR A 67 2.46 -19.21 0.85
N ASP A 68 2.43 -20.40 1.44
CA ASP A 68 1.21 -21.05 1.95
C ASP A 68 0.69 -20.31 3.21
N ASP A 69 1.59 -19.98 4.14
CA ASP A 69 1.29 -19.19 5.32
C ASP A 69 2.49 -18.33 5.77
N PHE A 70 2.37 -17.02 5.55
CA PHE A 70 3.38 -16.04 5.96
C PHE A 70 3.61 -16.01 7.48
N TYR A 71 2.58 -16.25 8.29
CA TYR A 71 2.69 -16.25 9.73
C TYR A 71 3.39 -17.51 10.23
N GLU A 72 3.17 -18.64 9.56
CA GLU A 72 3.94 -19.86 9.82
C GLU A 72 5.42 -19.68 9.46
N ASP A 73 5.73 -19.04 8.34
CA ASP A 73 7.11 -18.70 7.97
C ASP A 73 7.79 -17.83 9.03
N MET A 74 7.09 -16.82 9.55
CA MET A 74 7.60 -15.97 10.64
C MET A 74 7.81 -16.75 11.94
N ALA A 75 6.91 -17.66 12.28
CA ALA A 75 7.07 -18.52 13.45
C ALA A 75 8.29 -19.45 13.33
N ASN A 76 8.56 -19.93 12.10
CA ASN A 76 9.67 -20.83 11.80
C ASN A 76 11.01 -20.10 11.61
N ASN A 77 11.00 -18.81 11.25
CA ASN A 77 12.20 -18.01 11.04
C ASN A 77 12.20 -16.75 11.92
N PRO A 78 12.90 -16.78 13.07
CA PRO A 78 12.99 -15.66 14.00
C PRO A 78 13.50 -14.36 13.37
N ILE A 79 14.33 -14.45 12.33
CA ILE A 79 14.89 -13.28 11.63
C ILE A 79 13.78 -12.52 10.89
N LEU A 80 12.76 -13.19 10.35
CA LEU A 80 11.60 -12.52 9.77
C LEU A 80 10.80 -11.80 10.87
N LEU A 81 10.53 -12.51 11.97
CA LEU A 81 9.69 -12.02 13.05
C LEU A 81 10.33 -10.82 13.77
N ASP A 82 11.65 -10.79 13.96
CA ASP A 82 12.36 -9.75 14.73
C ASP A 82 12.22 -8.32 14.19
N HIS A 83 11.87 -8.19 12.91
CA HIS A 83 11.63 -6.89 12.28
C HIS A 83 10.14 -6.52 12.22
N MET A 84 9.23 -7.35 12.75
CA MET A 84 7.79 -7.15 12.66
C MET A 84 7.17 -6.76 14.01
N ASP A 85 6.27 -5.77 13.98
CA ASP A 85 5.31 -5.47 15.04
C ASP A 85 4.05 -6.31 14.78
N THR A 86 3.88 -7.36 15.59
CA THR A 86 2.76 -8.30 15.53
C THR A 86 1.74 -8.06 16.65
N SER A 87 1.80 -6.91 17.33
CA SER A 87 0.92 -6.57 18.46
C SER A 87 -0.54 -6.30 18.05
N ASN A 88 -0.80 -6.17 16.75
CA ASN A 88 -2.09 -6.03 16.09
C ASN A 88 -2.79 -7.38 15.83
N LEU A 89 -2.09 -8.51 15.96
CA LEU A 89 -2.68 -9.84 15.79
C LEU A 89 -3.58 -10.23 16.97
N PRO A 90 -4.50 -11.20 16.79
CA PRO A 90 -5.26 -11.80 17.89
C PRO A 90 -4.31 -12.39 18.95
N ARG A 91 -4.74 -12.35 20.23
CA ARG A 91 -3.92 -12.87 21.34
C ARG A 91 -3.62 -14.37 21.25
N ASP A 92 -4.47 -15.11 20.55
CA ASP A 92 -4.35 -16.55 20.36
C ASP A 92 -3.40 -16.91 19.19
N HIS A 93 -2.91 -15.91 18.45
CA HIS A 93 -2.07 -16.12 17.28
C HIS A 93 -0.61 -16.45 17.68
N PRO A 94 0.06 -17.43 17.04
CA PRO A 94 1.40 -17.89 17.42
C PRO A 94 2.47 -16.79 17.37
N CYS A 95 2.34 -15.83 16.44
CA CYS A 95 3.27 -14.71 16.31
C CYS A 95 2.94 -13.49 17.19
N PHE A 96 1.93 -13.53 18.06
CA PHE A 96 1.50 -12.35 18.83
C PHE A 96 2.53 -11.93 19.89
N ILE A 97 3.04 -10.70 19.78
CA ILE A 97 3.97 -10.12 20.76
C ILE A 97 3.51 -8.71 21.15
N ALA A 98 2.88 -8.59 22.33
CA ALA A 98 2.32 -7.32 22.81
C ALA A 98 3.38 -6.23 23.06
N GLU A 99 4.60 -6.63 23.45
CA GLU A 99 5.69 -5.72 23.82
C GLU A 99 6.21 -4.89 22.64
N ARG A 100 5.98 -5.36 21.40
CA ARG A 100 6.50 -4.75 20.16
C ARG A 100 5.66 -3.59 19.64
N LYS A 101 4.55 -3.29 20.30
CA LYS A 101 3.59 -2.28 19.86
C LYS A 101 4.22 -0.91 19.68
N LYS A 102 4.25 -0.44 18.43
CA LYS A 102 4.75 0.89 18.03
C LYS A 102 6.20 1.15 18.41
N ILE A 103 7.03 0.10 18.47
CA ILE A 103 8.48 0.28 18.60
C ILE A 103 9.02 0.84 17.26
N PRO A 104 9.77 1.95 17.26
CA PRO A 104 10.37 2.48 16.04
C PRO A 104 11.31 1.47 15.37
N GLY A 105 11.15 1.26 14.07
CA GLY A 105 11.98 0.35 13.28
C GLY A 105 11.40 -1.05 13.09
N LEU A 106 10.28 -1.37 13.74
CA LEU A 106 9.49 -2.56 13.45
C LEU A 106 8.39 -2.24 12.43
N PHE A 107 8.11 -3.19 11.55
CA PHE A 107 7.09 -3.07 10.53
C PHE A 107 5.78 -3.75 10.94
N SER A 108 4.64 -3.09 10.75
CA SER A 108 3.33 -3.68 11.03
C SER A 108 2.65 -4.17 9.76
N ASP A 109 1.95 -5.30 9.84
CA ASP A 109 1.00 -5.74 8.82
C ASP A 109 -0.27 -4.85 8.84
N GLU A 110 -0.60 -4.20 7.73
CA GLU A 110 -1.84 -3.41 7.61
C GLU A 110 -3.07 -4.26 7.20
N THR A 111 -2.87 -5.51 6.77
CA THR A 111 -3.93 -6.37 6.24
C THR A 111 -4.66 -7.18 7.32
N ASN A 112 -4.19 -7.17 8.57
CA ASN A 112 -4.81 -7.85 9.73
C ASN A 112 -5.16 -9.32 9.44
N ASP A 113 -4.24 -10.05 8.81
CA ASP A 113 -4.38 -11.46 8.38
C ASP A 113 -5.34 -11.73 7.20
N ASP A 114 -6.11 -10.74 6.75
CA ASP A 114 -6.95 -10.93 5.57
C ASP A 114 -6.11 -10.94 4.28
N ILE A 115 -6.54 -11.74 3.29
CA ILE A 115 -5.78 -11.93 2.04
C ILE A 115 -6.16 -10.83 1.04
N MET A 116 -5.17 -10.09 0.56
CA MET A 116 -5.38 -9.13 -0.53
C MET A 116 -5.48 -9.87 -1.89
N THR A 117 -6.62 -9.71 -2.57
CA THR A 117 -6.94 -10.43 -3.83
C THR A 117 -6.67 -9.61 -5.08
N GLU A 118 -6.94 -8.31 -5.01
CA GLU A 118 -6.73 -7.40 -6.13
C GLU A 118 -6.10 -6.11 -5.64
N PHE A 119 -5.15 -5.59 -6.42
CA PHE A 119 -4.50 -4.33 -6.17
C PHE A 119 -4.49 -3.47 -7.44
N CYS A 120 -4.79 -2.19 -7.29
CA CYS A 120 -4.72 -1.21 -8.37
C CYS A 120 -4.16 0.11 -7.86
N ALA A 121 -2.97 0.48 -8.33
CA ALA A 121 -2.38 1.80 -8.12
C ALA A 121 -2.53 2.65 -9.39
N LEU A 122 -2.85 3.93 -9.19
CA LEU A 122 -2.82 4.93 -10.26
C LEU A 122 -1.54 5.77 -10.23
N ARG A 123 -1.03 6.04 -9.03
CA ARG A 123 0.19 6.83 -8.76
C ARG A 123 0.60 6.68 -7.30
N SER A 124 1.77 7.22 -6.95
CA SER A 124 2.16 7.37 -5.54
C SER A 124 1.03 8.01 -4.69
N LYS A 125 0.63 7.29 -3.63
CA LYS A 125 -0.42 7.63 -2.64
C LYS A 125 -1.85 7.71 -3.20
N SER A 126 -2.07 7.08 -4.36
CA SER A 126 -3.39 6.88 -4.97
C SER A 126 -3.54 5.45 -5.45
N TYR A 127 -4.12 4.60 -4.62
CA TYR A 127 -4.29 3.17 -4.89
C TYR A 127 -5.52 2.62 -4.19
N SER A 128 -5.97 1.46 -4.64
CA SER A 128 -7.11 0.73 -4.11
C SER A 128 -6.82 -0.76 -4.12
N TYR A 129 -7.36 -1.48 -3.15
CA TYR A 129 -7.19 -2.92 -3.07
C TYR A 129 -8.41 -3.61 -2.47
N LYS A 130 -8.61 -4.86 -2.85
CA LYS A 130 -9.62 -5.74 -2.29
C LYS A 130 -8.98 -6.70 -1.33
N ILE A 131 -9.62 -6.82 -0.18
CA ILE A 131 -9.24 -7.71 0.90
C ILE A 131 -10.35 -8.74 1.03
N ASN A 132 -10.01 -10.02 0.99
CA ASN A 132 -10.94 -11.11 1.20
C ASN A 132 -10.76 -11.66 2.61
N GLY A 133 -11.63 -11.22 3.53
CA GLY A 133 -11.73 -11.81 4.86
C GLY A 133 -12.69 -12.99 4.87
N ILE A 134 -12.76 -13.67 6.01
CA ILE A 134 -13.59 -14.88 6.23
C ILE A 134 -15.08 -14.61 5.95
N ASP A 135 -15.59 -13.43 6.31
CA ASP A 135 -17.01 -13.11 6.27
C ASP A 135 -17.40 -12.11 5.15
N SER A 136 -16.45 -11.36 4.58
CA SER A 136 -16.76 -10.38 3.53
C SER A 136 -15.54 -9.92 2.73
N THR A 137 -15.74 -9.65 1.44
CA THR A 137 -14.78 -8.91 0.62
C THR A 137 -14.92 -7.41 0.90
N LYS A 138 -13.84 -6.77 1.34
CA LYS A 138 -13.77 -5.33 1.63
C LYS A 138 -12.90 -4.62 0.59
N GLU A 139 -13.29 -3.40 0.22
CA GLU A 139 -12.48 -2.52 -0.61
C GLU A 139 -11.86 -1.42 0.23
N GLU A 140 -10.55 -1.23 0.13
CA GLU A 140 -9.83 -0.13 0.74
C GLU A 140 -9.27 0.79 -0.34
N ILE A 141 -9.46 2.10 -0.17
CA ILE A 141 -9.05 3.11 -1.13
C ILE A 141 -8.22 4.17 -0.41
N ARG A 142 -7.00 4.39 -0.90
CA ARG A 142 -6.07 5.41 -0.45
C ARG A 142 -5.93 6.46 -1.53
N ALA A 143 -6.43 7.67 -1.28
CA ALA A 143 -6.36 8.79 -2.22
C ALA A 143 -5.89 10.05 -1.52
N LYS A 144 -4.57 10.33 -1.56
CA LYS A 144 -4.01 11.48 -0.84
C LYS A 144 -4.58 12.80 -1.34
N GLY A 145 -5.04 13.61 -0.40
CA GLY A 145 -5.60 14.93 -0.68
C GLY A 145 -7.09 14.92 -1.00
N ILE A 146 -7.71 13.74 -1.09
CA ILE A 146 -9.17 13.55 -1.16
C ILE A 146 -9.74 13.38 0.25
N ARG A 147 -10.94 13.91 0.49
CA ARG A 147 -11.59 13.80 1.80
C ARG A 147 -12.20 12.42 1.95
N GLY A 148 -12.12 11.85 3.16
CA GLY A 148 -12.61 10.49 3.42
C GLY A 148 -14.08 10.25 3.05
N HIS A 149 -14.95 11.25 3.18
CA HIS A 149 -16.35 11.12 2.74
C HIS A 149 -16.49 10.97 1.22
N VAL A 150 -15.59 11.60 0.43
CA VAL A 150 -15.59 11.45 -1.02
C VAL A 150 -15.07 10.07 -1.41
N VAL A 151 -14.01 9.61 -0.73
CA VAL A 151 -13.48 8.25 -0.92
C VAL A 151 -14.58 7.22 -0.66
N ARG A 152 -15.26 7.30 0.48
CA ARG A 152 -16.29 6.33 0.89
C ARG A 152 -17.53 6.30 -0.01
N ASN A 153 -17.98 7.46 -0.49
CA ASN A 153 -19.29 7.57 -1.16
C ASN A 153 -19.19 7.66 -2.69
N HIS A 154 -18.02 7.96 -3.23
CA HIS A 154 -17.86 8.30 -4.64
C HIS A 154 -16.63 7.67 -5.29
N MET A 155 -15.85 6.87 -4.57
CA MET A 155 -14.73 6.13 -5.14
C MET A 155 -14.93 4.64 -4.98
N THR A 156 -14.58 3.87 -6.01
CA THR A 156 -14.69 2.40 -6.04
C THR A 156 -13.42 1.80 -6.61
N PHE A 157 -13.16 0.52 -6.31
CA PHE A 157 -12.05 -0.19 -6.92
C PHE A 157 -12.20 -0.28 -8.45
N GLU A 158 -13.42 -0.57 -8.94
CA GLU A 158 -13.67 -0.71 -10.38
C GLU A 158 -13.37 0.57 -11.16
N ASP A 159 -13.69 1.75 -10.61
CA ASP A 159 -13.34 3.02 -11.22
C ASP A 159 -11.81 3.25 -11.26
N HIS A 160 -11.04 2.75 -10.28
CA HIS A 160 -9.57 2.81 -10.36
C HIS A 160 -9.07 1.96 -11.54
N ARG A 161 -9.57 0.73 -11.65
CA ARG A 161 -9.23 -0.18 -12.74
C ARG A 161 -9.60 0.42 -14.10
N ARG A 162 -10.80 0.98 -14.25
CA ARG A 162 -11.24 1.68 -15.47
C ARG A 162 -10.40 2.91 -15.77
N CYS A 163 -10.04 3.70 -14.76
CA CYS A 163 -9.16 4.85 -14.93
C CYS A 163 -7.76 4.43 -15.42
N LEU A 164 -7.25 3.30 -14.92
CA LEU A 164 -5.94 2.78 -15.32
C LEU A 164 -5.93 2.31 -16.79
N PHE A 165 -6.88 1.46 -17.18
CA PHE A 165 -6.87 0.82 -18.50
C PHE A 165 -7.51 1.68 -19.60
N GLU A 166 -8.64 2.33 -19.31
CA GLU A 166 -9.41 3.15 -20.25
C GLU A 166 -9.02 4.65 -20.21
N GLY A 167 -8.27 5.06 -19.19
CA GLY A 167 -7.79 6.45 -19.01
C GLY A 167 -8.73 7.35 -18.20
N MET A 168 -8.23 8.52 -17.77
CA MET A 168 -8.94 9.43 -16.86
C MET A 168 -10.32 9.92 -17.31
N ASN A 169 -10.63 9.88 -18.61
CA ASN A 169 -11.91 10.35 -19.14
C ASN A 169 -13.01 9.29 -19.05
N SER A 170 -12.67 8.04 -18.71
CA SER A 170 -13.64 6.93 -18.58
C SER A 170 -14.47 6.99 -17.29
N VAL A 171 -14.01 7.79 -16.31
CA VAL A 171 -14.61 7.92 -14.99
C VAL A 171 -14.88 9.38 -14.62
N VAL A 172 -15.80 9.62 -13.69
CA VAL A 172 -16.01 10.95 -13.11
C VAL A 172 -14.81 11.27 -12.23
N ASN A 173 -13.79 11.86 -12.83
CA ASN A 173 -12.50 12.12 -12.21
C ASN A 173 -12.45 13.38 -11.35
N ARG A 174 -13.56 14.13 -11.20
CA ARG A 174 -13.62 15.34 -10.37
C ARG A 174 -14.80 15.29 -9.42
N ARG A 175 -14.54 15.53 -8.13
CA ARG A 175 -15.56 15.58 -7.08
C ARG A 175 -15.38 16.79 -6.16
N PRO A 176 -16.49 17.35 -5.66
CA PRO A 176 -16.45 18.44 -4.69
C PRO A 176 -15.96 17.92 -3.33
N ASN A 177 -14.77 18.33 -2.92
CA ASN A 177 -14.29 18.14 -1.55
C ASN A 177 -14.76 19.30 -0.68
N ILE A 178 -15.62 18.99 0.28
CA ILE A 178 -16.09 19.94 1.28
C ILE A 178 -15.28 19.77 2.56
N SER A 179 -14.81 20.87 3.14
CA SER A 179 -14.20 20.84 4.48
C SER A 179 -14.32 22.15 5.21
N ILE A 180 -14.42 22.05 6.53
CA ILE A 180 -14.38 23.19 7.44
C ILE A 180 -12.91 23.49 7.77
N ARG A 181 -12.51 24.76 7.69
CA ARG A 181 -11.17 25.24 8.08
C ARG A 181 -11.31 26.50 8.93
N SER A 182 -10.33 26.73 9.81
CA SER A 182 -10.21 27.97 10.57
C SER A 182 -9.14 28.85 9.93
N PHE A 183 -9.49 30.10 9.66
CA PHE A 183 -8.54 31.16 9.28
C PHE A 183 -8.71 32.31 10.26
N ASN A 184 -7.63 32.71 10.93
CA ASN A 184 -7.66 33.78 11.95
C ASN A 184 -8.81 33.59 12.96
N HIS A 185 -8.98 32.36 13.45
CA HIS A 185 -10.05 31.95 14.38
C HIS A 185 -11.49 32.06 13.83
N GLN A 186 -11.67 32.28 12.53
CA GLN A 186 -12.97 32.23 11.87
C GLN A 186 -13.14 30.92 11.09
N LEU A 187 -14.22 30.19 11.40
CA LEU A 187 -14.56 28.97 10.68
C LEU A 187 -15.14 29.30 9.32
N THR A 188 -14.64 28.65 8.28
CA THR A 188 -15.11 28.79 6.90
C THR A 188 -15.25 27.41 6.27
N THR A 189 -16.36 27.18 5.57
CA THR A 189 -16.55 26.00 4.74
C THR A 189 -15.93 26.25 3.37
N ILE A 190 -14.90 25.47 3.04
CA ILE A 190 -14.28 25.49 1.72
C ILE A 190 -14.80 24.31 0.92
N ARG A 191 -15.33 24.62 -0.27
CA ARG A 191 -15.63 23.64 -1.31
C ARG A 191 -14.58 23.76 -2.41
N THR A 192 -13.82 22.69 -2.65
CA THR A 192 -12.83 22.63 -3.72
C THR A 192 -13.13 21.46 -4.63
N ASN A 193 -13.26 21.69 -5.94
CA ASN A 193 -13.39 20.59 -6.89
C ASN A 193 -12.01 19.97 -7.14
N LYS A 194 -11.81 18.72 -6.73
CA LYS A 194 -10.52 18.03 -6.83
C LYS A 194 -10.60 16.86 -7.80
N ILE A 195 -9.47 16.58 -8.45
CA ILE A 195 -9.32 15.38 -9.27
C ILE A 195 -9.21 14.16 -8.34
N THR A 196 -10.13 13.20 -8.44
CA THR A 196 -10.20 11.98 -7.62
C THR A 196 -9.42 10.82 -8.20
N TYR A 197 -9.47 10.65 -9.52
CA TYR A 197 -8.73 9.61 -10.25
C TYR A 197 -7.72 10.27 -11.17
N ASN A 198 -6.44 9.93 -11.00
CA ASN A 198 -5.36 10.46 -11.82
C ASN A 198 -4.30 9.37 -12.04
N ASN A 199 -4.23 8.86 -13.25
CA ASN A 199 -3.23 7.88 -13.69
C ASN A 199 -1.94 8.52 -14.23
N TYR A 200 -1.83 9.85 -14.20
CA TYR A 200 -0.61 10.56 -14.56
C TYR A 200 0.32 10.67 -13.36
N ASP A 201 1.49 10.04 -13.47
CA ASP A 201 2.61 10.13 -12.54
C ASP A 201 3.79 10.82 -13.25
N ASP A 202 4.19 11.99 -12.74
CA ASP A 202 5.26 12.82 -13.27
C ASP A 202 6.66 12.26 -13.00
N LYS A 203 6.76 11.19 -12.20
CA LYS A 203 8.04 10.61 -11.76
C LYS A 203 8.37 9.28 -12.43
N ARG A 204 7.44 8.72 -13.21
CA ARG A 204 7.54 7.37 -13.75
C ARG A 204 7.12 7.31 -15.21
N VAL A 205 7.75 6.41 -15.95
CA VAL A 205 7.35 6.04 -17.30
C VAL A 205 6.55 4.75 -17.20
N VAL A 206 5.29 4.79 -17.62
CA VAL A 206 4.42 3.61 -17.71
C VAL A 206 4.79 2.83 -18.97
N LEU A 207 5.03 1.53 -18.84
CA LEU A 207 5.35 0.65 -19.97
C LEU A 207 4.11 0.40 -20.86
N GLU A 208 4.31 -0.20 -22.04
CA GLU A 208 3.24 -0.46 -23.00
C GLU A 208 2.12 -1.34 -22.44
N ASP A 209 2.43 -2.17 -21.44
CA ASP A 209 1.47 -3.03 -20.74
C ASP A 209 0.54 -2.28 -19.79
N LYS A 210 0.78 -0.98 -19.52
CA LYS A 210 0.06 -0.13 -18.57
C LYS A 210 0.11 -0.59 -17.10
N VAL A 211 0.87 -1.64 -16.81
CA VAL A 211 0.92 -2.29 -15.49
C VAL A 211 2.27 -2.04 -14.84
N HIS A 212 3.36 -2.19 -15.59
CA HIS A 212 4.69 -1.98 -15.06
C HIS A 212 5.13 -0.53 -15.28
N THR A 213 5.87 0.01 -14.32
CA THR A 213 6.43 1.36 -14.41
C THR A 213 7.92 1.37 -14.13
N LEU A 214 8.63 2.22 -14.86
CA LEU A 214 10.04 2.49 -14.63
C LEU A 214 10.22 3.89 -14.05
N ALA A 215 11.14 4.04 -13.10
CA ALA A 215 11.54 5.35 -12.62
C ALA A 215 12.34 6.10 -13.70
N HIS A 216 12.22 7.44 -13.73
CA HIS A 216 13.09 8.25 -14.58
C HIS A 216 14.57 8.07 -14.20
N GLY A 217 15.42 7.70 -15.17
CA GLY A 217 16.85 7.48 -14.95
C GLY A 217 17.26 6.03 -14.71
N HIS A 218 16.37 5.06 -14.96
CA HIS A 218 16.75 3.64 -15.04
C HIS A 218 17.75 3.44 -16.20
N LEU A 219 18.93 2.90 -15.88
CA LEU A 219 20.04 2.60 -16.79
C LEU A 219 20.15 1.09 -17.00
#